data_AF-A0A699YSF8-F1
#
_entry.id   AF-A0A699YSF8-F1
#
_cell.length_a   1.000
_cell.length_b   1.000
_cell.length_c   1.000
_cell.angle_alpha   90.00
_cell.angle_beta   90.00
_cell.angle_gamma   90.00
#
_symmetry.space_group_name_H-M   'P 1'
#
loop_
_entity.id
_entity.type
_entity.pdbx_description
1 polymer ?
#
loop_
_entity_poly.entity_id
_entity_poly.type
_entity_poly.pdbx_seq_one_letter_code
_entity_poly.pdbx_strand_id
1 'polypeptide(L)'
;MWTERDKAAMRTAALRAGLVRKAGSVALTIVSEPKAAAMSALGDDVTPFVSGMTVMVVDAGAGTVDVTIHNCQALGGQVVLSEATCCARALCGSLYADKEFSAHYRAAVGASAFDAWVAQHPAGLQQVMDTWEAVKCIFPSSYGASLAASMGRSGHGLGADDL
;
A
#
# COMPACT_ATOMS: atom_id res chain seq x y z
N MET A 1 5.28 -12.02 4.99
CA MET A 1 6.56 -11.66 4.36
C MET A 1 6.94 -12.70 3.32
N TRP A 2 7.55 -12.32 2.18
CA TRP A 2 7.93 -13.27 1.12
C TRP A 2 9.03 -14.22 1.58
N THR A 3 8.81 -15.51 1.35
CA THR A 3 9.79 -16.56 1.62
C THR A 3 10.88 -16.58 0.54
N GLU A 4 12.00 -17.25 0.81
CA GLU A 4 13.03 -17.48 -0.22
C GLU A 4 12.49 -18.26 -1.43
N ARG A 5 11.48 -19.13 -1.21
CA ARG A 5 10.78 -19.82 -2.30
C ARG A 5 10.04 -18.83 -3.19
N ASP A 6 9.34 -17.84 -2.62
CA ASP A 6 8.60 -16.83 -3.37
C ASP A 6 9.56 -15.95 -4.18
N LYS A 7 10.69 -15.54 -3.57
CA LYS A 7 11.75 -14.79 -4.27
C LYS A 7 12.36 -15.59 -5.42
N ALA A 8 12.61 -16.88 -5.23
CA ALA A 8 13.11 -17.76 -6.29
C ALA A 8 12.11 -17.94 -7.44
N ALA A 9 10.82 -18.04 -7.12
CA ALA A 9 9.76 -18.08 -8.12
C ALA A 9 9.73 -16.80 -8.96
N MET A 10 9.86 -15.63 -8.32
CA MET A 10 9.90 -14.35 -9.03
C MET A 10 11.15 -14.20 -9.91
N ARG A 11 12.32 -14.66 -9.46
CA ARG A 11 13.54 -14.71 -10.31
C ARG A 11 13.34 -15.58 -11.54
N THR A 12 12.66 -16.72 -11.40
CA THR A 12 12.32 -17.59 -12.53
C THR A 12 11.36 -16.90 -13.50
N ALA A 13 10.36 -16.19 -12.98
CA ALA A 13 9.44 -15.41 -13.81
C ALA A 13 10.17 -14.32 -14.60
N ALA A 14 11.07 -13.56 -13.94
CA ALA A 14 11.88 -12.53 -14.60
C ALA A 14 12.78 -13.09 -15.71
N LEU A 15 13.37 -14.28 -15.51
CA LEU A 15 14.14 -14.98 -16.53
C LEU A 15 13.26 -15.36 -17.74
N ARG A 16 12.08 -15.95 -17.49
CA ARG A 16 11.15 -16.35 -18.55
C ARG A 16 10.62 -15.16 -19.36
N ALA A 17 10.44 -14.02 -18.71
CA ALA A 17 10.05 -12.77 -19.34
C ALA A 17 11.21 -12.07 -20.09
N GLY A 18 12.44 -12.59 -20.02
CA GLY A 18 13.60 -12.00 -20.68
C GLY A 18 14.16 -10.76 -19.99
N LEU A 19 13.70 -10.41 -18.78
CA LEU A 19 14.20 -9.27 -18.00
C LEU A 19 15.64 -9.49 -17.51
N VAL A 20 16.03 -10.76 -17.35
CA VAL A 20 17.41 -11.16 -17.04
C VAL A 20 17.84 -12.35 -17.89
N ARG A 21 19.14 -12.46 -18.15
CA ARG A 21 19.74 -13.59 -18.89
C ARG A 21 19.99 -14.83 -18.04
N LYS A 22 20.02 -14.70 -16.71
CA LYS A 22 20.26 -15.78 -15.74
C LYS A 22 19.49 -15.53 -14.44
N ALA A 23 18.99 -16.58 -13.78
CA ALA A 23 18.21 -16.45 -12.55
C ALA A 23 18.99 -15.80 -11.38
N GLY A 24 20.29 -16.09 -11.29
CA GLY A 24 21.22 -15.48 -10.32
C GLY A 24 21.87 -14.19 -10.82
N SER A 25 21.20 -13.42 -11.69
CA SER A 25 21.76 -12.16 -12.19
C SER A 25 21.87 -11.13 -11.07
N VAL A 26 23.03 -10.51 -10.93
CA VAL A 26 23.26 -9.35 -10.04
C VAL A 26 22.54 -8.09 -10.54
N ALA A 27 22.09 -8.08 -11.80
CA ALA A 27 21.26 -7.02 -12.35
C ALA A 27 19.79 -7.09 -11.86
N LEU A 28 19.44 -8.06 -11.02
CA LEU A 28 18.11 -8.20 -10.42
C LEU A 28 18.21 -8.27 -8.90
N THR A 29 17.70 -7.22 -8.26
CA THR A 29 17.52 -7.13 -6.82
C THR A 29 16.03 -7.18 -6.51
N ILE A 30 15.62 -8.13 -5.68
CA ILE A 30 14.25 -8.17 -5.15
C ILE A 30 14.27 -7.37 -3.85
N VAL A 31 13.41 -6.37 -3.78
CA VAL A 31 13.18 -5.53 -2.60
C VAL A 31 11.76 -5.76 -2.10
N SER A 32 11.54 -5.66 -0.79
CA SER A 32 10.19 -5.67 -0.24
C SER A 32 9.48 -4.36 -0.59
N GLU A 33 8.18 -4.43 -0.84
CA GLU A 33 7.32 -3.27 -1.09
C GLU A 33 7.50 -2.12 -0.07
N PRO A 34 7.46 -2.36 1.26
CA PRO A 34 7.64 -1.26 2.21
C PRO A 34 9.04 -0.63 2.16
N LYS A 35 10.09 -1.42 1.87
CA LYS A 35 11.44 -0.88 1.68
C LYS A 35 11.53 -0.06 0.40
N ALA A 36 10.89 -0.50 -0.68
CA ALA A 36 10.82 0.26 -1.92
C ALA A 36 10.05 1.57 -1.73
N ALA A 37 8.92 1.54 -1.03
CA ALA A 37 8.12 2.72 -0.70
C ALA A 37 8.91 3.72 0.16
N ALA A 38 9.58 3.25 1.21
CA ALA A 38 10.45 4.09 2.04
C ALA A 38 11.58 4.73 1.22
N MET A 39 12.25 3.96 0.37
CA MET A 39 13.31 4.48 -0.50
C MET A 39 12.78 5.49 -1.53
N SER A 40 11.59 5.26 -2.09
CA SER A 40 10.98 6.17 -3.07
C SER A 40 10.53 7.47 -2.42
N ALA A 41 9.87 7.42 -1.27
CA ALA A 41 9.35 8.62 -0.59
C ALA A 41 10.45 9.57 -0.13
N LEU A 42 11.66 9.05 0.09
CA LEU A 42 12.78 9.78 0.69
C LEU A 42 13.96 9.97 -0.28
N GLY A 43 13.85 9.42 -1.50
CA GLY A 43 14.86 9.55 -2.56
C GLY A 43 14.83 10.89 -3.29
N ASP A 44 13.74 11.66 -3.18
CA ASP A 44 13.51 12.91 -3.93
C ASP A 44 13.78 14.18 -3.08
N ASP A 45 14.90 14.23 -2.36
CA ASP A 45 15.44 15.44 -1.68
C ASP A 45 14.64 16.04 -0.49
N VAL A 46 13.50 15.49 -0.08
CA VAL A 46 12.68 16.13 0.99
C VAL A 46 13.26 15.93 2.40
N THR A 47 13.84 14.76 2.71
CA THR A 47 14.61 14.50 3.94
C THR A 47 15.54 13.28 3.74
N PRO A 48 16.87 13.40 3.91
CA PRO A 48 17.76 12.24 3.84
C PRO A 48 17.49 11.28 5.02
N PHE A 49 17.69 9.98 4.82
CA PHE A 49 17.67 9.04 5.94
C PHE A 49 18.74 9.45 6.95
N VAL A 50 18.33 9.83 8.16
CA VAL A 50 19.26 10.14 9.26
C VAL A 50 19.37 8.93 10.17
N SER A 51 20.59 8.59 10.58
CA SER A 51 20.79 7.52 11.56
C SER A 51 20.02 7.84 12.85
N GLY A 52 19.26 6.88 13.37
CA GLY A 52 18.38 7.06 14.52
C GLY A 52 16.93 7.44 14.14
N MET A 53 16.65 7.76 12.88
CA MET A 53 15.28 7.95 12.41
C MET A 53 14.53 6.62 12.33
N THR A 54 13.23 6.66 12.64
CA THR A 54 12.30 5.55 12.44
C THR A 54 11.25 5.94 11.40
N VAL A 55 11.04 5.08 10.41
CA VAL A 55 10.07 5.27 9.33
C VAL A 55 8.98 4.22 9.45
N MET A 56 7.73 4.64 9.51
CA MET A 56 6.60 3.75 9.39
C MET A 56 6.05 3.82 7.96
N VAL A 57 5.92 2.67 7.31
CA VAL A 57 5.26 2.55 6.01
C VAL A 57 3.91 1.89 6.22
N VAL A 58 2.86 2.57 5.76
CA VAL A 58 1.49 2.08 5.73
C VAL A 58 1.11 1.89 4.27
N ASP A 59 1.05 0.64 3.85
CA ASP A 59 0.65 0.25 2.50
C ASP A 59 -0.80 -0.23 2.53
N ALA A 60 -1.71 0.59 2.03
CA ALA A 60 -3.13 0.32 2.01
C ALA A 60 -3.57 -0.08 0.60
N GLY A 61 -3.38 -1.36 0.27
CA GLY A 61 -3.78 -1.94 -0.99
C GLY A 61 -5.27 -2.30 -1.06
N ALA A 62 -5.65 -3.01 -2.13
CA ALA A 62 -7.04 -3.42 -2.33
C ALA A 62 -7.48 -4.52 -1.35
N GLY A 63 -6.65 -5.53 -1.13
CA GLY A 63 -6.99 -6.67 -0.27
C GLY A 63 -6.48 -6.53 1.16
N THR A 64 -5.25 -6.03 1.31
CA THR A 64 -4.54 -5.93 2.58
C THR A 64 -4.16 -4.51 2.89
N VAL A 65 -4.05 -4.23 4.19
CA VAL A 65 -3.26 -3.12 4.70
C VAL A 65 -2.07 -3.73 5.43
N ASP A 66 -0.87 -3.38 5.01
CA ASP A 66 0.39 -3.85 5.56
C ASP A 66 1.10 -2.65 6.23
N VAL A 67 1.45 -2.80 7.50
CA VAL A 67 2.20 -1.80 8.28
C VAL A 67 3.57 -2.36 8.64
N THR A 68 4.61 -1.58 8.38
CA THR A 68 5.99 -1.92 8.73
C THR A 68 6.69 -0.72 9.33
N ILE A 69 7.64 -1.01 10.23
CA ILE A 69 8.47 0.01 10.86
C ILE A 69 9.92 -0.31 10.51
N HIS A 70 10.64 0.70 10.04
CA HIS A 70 12.03 0.61 9.63
C HIS A 70 12.90 1.59 10.41
N ASN A 71 13.99 1.09 11.00
CA ASN A 71 15.00 1.91 11.64
C ASN A 71 16.10 2.24 10.64
N CYS A 72 16.50 3.51 10.62
CA CYS A 72 17.61 4.01 9.82
C CYS A 72 18.89 3.91 10.62
N GLN A 73 19.86 3.16 10.12
CA GLN A 73 21.13 2.91 10.81
C GLN A 73 22.31 3.29 9.92
N ALA A 74 23.31 3.94 10.50
CA ALA A 74 24.59 4.15 9.83
C ALA A 74 25.38 2.84 9.76
N LEU A 75 25.69 2.38 8.56
CA LEU A 75 26.52 1.20 8.29
C LEU A 75 27.52 1.53 7.18
N GLY A 76 28.82 1.51 7.49
CA GLY A 76 29.88 1.73 6.51
C GLY A 76 29.85 3.10 5.81
N GLY A 77 29.39 4.15 6.51
CA GLY A 77 29.26 5.50 5.95
C GLY A 77 28.00 5.71 5.10
N GLN A 78 27.10 4.73 5.05
CA GLN A 78 25.79 4.82 4.39
C GLN A 78 24.67 4.65 5.40
N VAL A 79 23.49 5.19 5.11
CA VAL A 79 22.30 4.94 5.92
C VAL A 79 21.49 3.81 5.30
N VAL A 80 21.21 2.79 6.11
CA VAL A 80 20.53 1.56 5.69
C VAL A 80 19.22 1.43 6.46
N LEU A 81 18.17 1.02 5.74
CA LEU A 81 16.90 0.63 6.33
C LEU A 81 16.97 -0.81 6.86
N SER A 82 16.73 -0.95 8.16
CA SER A 82 16.54 -2.22 8.86
C SER A 82 15.09 -2.33 9.33
N GLU A 83 14.48 -3.51 9.22
CA GLU A 83 13.11 -3.72 9.70
C GLU A 83 13.11 -3.86 11.23
N ALA A 84 12.36 -2.99 11.92
CA ALA A 84 12.33 -2.89 13.37
C ALA A 84 11.37 -3.90 14.01
N THR A 85 10.27 -4.22 13.31
CA THR A 85 9.23 -5.13 13.80
C THR A 85 8.79 -6.06 12.68
N CYS A 86 8.24 -7.22 13.04
CA CYS A 86 7.51 -8.03 12.06
C CYS A 86 6.36 -7.20 11.47
N CYS A 87 6.18 -7.27 10.15
CA CYS A 87 5.05 -6.64 9.46
C CYS A 87 3.69 -7.02 10.09
N ALA A 88 2.88 -6.01 10.41
CA ALA A 88 1.50 -6.18 10.81
C ALA A 88 0.61 -6.12 9.55
N ARG A 89 -0.27 -7.11 9.39
CA ARG A 89 -1.14 -7.22 8.21
C ARG A 89 -2.58 -7.41 8.64
N ALA A 90 -3.48 -6.69 7.99
CA ALA A 90 -4.92 -6.87 8.14
C ALA A 90 -5.60 -6.99 6.78
N LEU A 91 -6.69 -7.77 6.74
CA LEU A 91 -7.56 -7.89 5.57
C LEU A 91 -8.63 -6.79 5.64
N CYS A 92 -8.23 -5.57 5.32
CA CYS A 92 -9.09 -4.38 5.41
C CYS A 92 -8.81 -3.36 4.30
N GLY A 93 -8.28 -3.81 3.16
CA GLY A 93 -8.02 -2.95 2.01
C GLY A 93 -9.30 -2.42 1.34
N SER A 94 -9.15 -1.64 0.27
CA SER A 94 -10.26 -0.95 -0.41
C SER A 94 -11.38 -1.88 -0.93
N LEU A 95 -11.09 -3.16 -1.17
CA LEU A 95 -12.07 -4.17 -1.57
C LEU A 95 -13.12 -4.43 -0.47
N TYR A 96 -12.80 -4.14 0.80
CA TYR A 96 -13.77 -4.17 1.89
C TYR A 96 -14.74 -2.99 1.83
N ALA A 97 -14.27 -1.80 1.41
CA ALA A 97 -15.16 -0.68 1.14
C ALA A 97 -16.13 -1.00 -0.02
N ASP A 98 -15.67 -1.71 -1.05
CA ASP A 98 -16.51 -2.14 -2.18
C ASP A 98 -17.59 -3.14 -1.77
N LYS A 99 -17.25 -4.04 -0.84
CA LYS A 99 -18.22 -4.96 -0.23
C LYS A 99 -19.29 -4.22 0.56
N GLU A 100 -18.89 -3.25 1.38
CA GLU A 100 -19.83 -2.43 2.16
C GLU A 100 -20.72 -1.59 1.25
N PHE A 101 -20.18 -1.00 0.18
CA PHE A 101 -20.98 -0.31 -0.83
C PHE A 101 -21.99 -1.26 -1.49
N SER A 102 -21.54 -2.44 -1.92
CA SER A 102 -22.43 -3.44 -2.55
C SER A 102 -23.56 -3.87 -1.60
N ALA A 103 -23.24 -4.10 -0.32
CA ALA A 103 -24.22 -4.45 0.70
C ALA A 103 -25.22 -3.30 0.95
N HIS A 104 -24.72 -2.06 1.02
CA HIS A 104 -25.54 -0.88 1.17
C HIS A 104 -26.47 -0.66 -0.02
N TYR A 105 -25.95 -0.76 -1.26
CA TYR A 105 -26.72 -0.61 -2.48
C TYR A 105 -27.81 -1.69 -2.59
N ARG A 106 -27.48 -2.95 -2.28
CA ARG A 106 -28.44 -4.06 -2.20
C ARG A 106 -29.55 -3.79 -1.18
N ALA A 107 -29.22 -3.24 -0.01
CA ALA A 107 -30.21 -2.87 0.99
C ALA A 107 -31.10 -1.71 0.54
N ALA A 108 -30.52 -0.69 -0.10
CA ALA A 108 -31.21 0.52 -0.52
C ALA A 108 -32.25 0.27 -1.63
N VAL A 109 -31.91 -0.55 -2.64
CA VAL A 109 -32.84 -0.88 -3.74
C VAL A 109 -33.76 -2.06 -3.44
N GLY A 110 -33.54 -2.73 -2.30
CA GLY A 110 -34.26 -3.92 -1.87
C GLY A 110 -33.59 -5.21 -2.33
N ALA A 111 -33.28 -6.08 -1.37
CA ALA A 111 -32.51 -7.31 -1.57
C ALA A 111 -33.05 -8.20 -2.69
N SER A 112 -34.36 -8.48 -2.72
CA SER A 112 -34.96 -9.37 -3.72
C SER A 112 -34.87 -8.80 -5.13
N ALA A 113 -35.08 -7.49 -5.29
CA ALA A 113 -35.00 -6.83 -6.58
C ALA A 113 -33.56 -6.78 -7.09
N PHE A 114 -32.62 -6.46 -6.20
CA PHE A 114 -31.19 -6.47 -6.50
C PHE A 114 -30.71 -7.85 -6.93
N ASP A 115 -30.99 -8.90 -6.15
CA ASP A 115 -30.52 -10.26 -6.43
C ASP A 115 -31.08 -10.79 -7.75
N ALA A 116 -32.38 -10.54 -8.02
CA ALA A 116 -33.00 -10.91 -9.30
C ALA A 116 -32.38 -10.16 -10.48
N TRP A 117 -32.09 -8.86 -10.32
CA TRP A 117 -31.47 -8.05 -11.35
C TRP A 117 -30.03 -8.49 -11.65
N VAL A 118 -29.20 -8.70 -10.61
CA VAL A 118 -27.80 -9.15 -10.76
C VAL A 118 -27.74 -10.51 -11.47
N ALA A 119 -28.64 -11.43 -11.13
CA ALA A 119 -28.68 -12.75 -11.77
C ALA A 119 -28.99 -12.67 -13.28
N GLN A 120 -29.80 -11.69 -13.69
CA GLN A 120 -30.17 -11.47 -15.10
C GLN A 120 -29.18 -10.57 -15.85
N HIS A 121 -28.51 -9.64 -15.14
CA HIS A 121 -27.68 -8.59 -15.71
C HIS A 121 -26.34 -8.46 -14.97
N PRO A 122 -25.47 -9.49 -14.97
CA PRO A 122 -24.18 -9.43 -14.28
C PRO A 122 -23.28 -8.29 -14.79
N ALA A 123 -23.36 -7.96 -16.09
CA ALA A 123 -22.65 -6.82 -16.67
C ALA A 123 -23.14 -5.47 -16.13
N GLY A 124 -24.43 -5.37 -15.76
CA GLY A 124 -24.98 -4.17 -15.14
C GLY A 124 -24.38 -3.93 -13.76
N LEU A 125 -24.20 -5.00 -12.97
CA LEU A 125 -23.51 -4.89 -11.68
C LEU A 125 -22.07 -4.42 -11.86
N GLN A 126 -21.35 -4.95 -12.85
CA GLN A 126 -19.98 -4.52 -13.13
C GLN A 126 -19.92 -3.01 -13.45
N GLN A 127 -20.84 -2.49 -14.27
CA GLN A 127 -20.91 -1.05 -14.58
C GLN A 127 -21.15 -0.19 -13.34
N VAL A 128 -22.01 -0.65 -12.42
CA VAL A 128 -22.24 0.03 -11.13
C VAL A 128 -20.96 0.03 -10.30
N MET A 129 -20.25 -1.10 -10.21
CA MET A 129 -19.00 -1.20 -9.46
C MET A 129 -17.88 -0.37 -10.08
N ASP A 130 -17.79 -0.29 -11.40
CA ASP A 130 -16.82 0.57 -12.11
C ASP A 130 -17.09 2.05 -11.82
N THR A 131 -18.37 2.45 -11.80
CA THR A 131 -18.78 3.80 -11.43
C THR A 131 -18.46 4.11 -9.97
N TRP A 132 -18.73 3.15 -9.07
CA TRP A 132 -18.37 3.27 -7.67
C TRP A 132 -16.87 3.43 -7.47
N GLU A 133 -16.04 2.64 -8.16
CA GLU A 133 -14.58 2.74 -8.10
C GLU A 133 -14.10 4.15 -8.45
N ALA A 134 -14.64 4.72 -9.53
CA ALA A 134 -14.33 6.07 -9.96
C ALA A 134 -14.70 7.12 -8.89
N VAL A 135 -15.89 7.00 -8.28
CA VAL A 135 -16.34 7.90 -7.20
C VAL A 135 -15.46 7.76 -5.95
N LYS A 136 -15.18 6.53 -5.54
CA LYS A 136 -14.33 6.22 -4.38
C LYS A 136 -12.93 6.83 -4.55
N CYS A 137 -12.33 6.72 -5.72
CA CYS A 137 -10.99 7.26 -6.00
C CYS A 137 -10.92 8.79 -5.93
N ILE A 138 -11.99 9.50 -6.28
CA ILE A 138 -12.02 10.98 -6.23
C ILE A 138 -12.54 11.54 -4.91
N PHE A 139 -13.15 10.71 -4.07
CA PHE A 139 -13.75 11.13 -2.79
C PHE A 139 -12.81 11.97 -1.90
N PRO A 140 -11.50 11.67 -1.76
CA PRO A 140 -10.60 12.49 -0.95
C PRO A 140 -10.45 13.93 -1.47
N SER A 141 -10.51 14.13 -2.79
CA SER A 141 -10.39 15.45 -3.43
C SER A 141 -11.64 16.31 -3.23
N SER A 142 -12.80 15.68 -2.99
CA SER A 142 -14.09 16.37 -2.73
C SER A 142 -14.12 17.08 -1.37
N TYR A 143 -13.21 16.70 -0.46
CA TYR A 143 -13.04 17.28 0.88
C TYR A 143 -11.61 17.89 1.06
N GLY A 144 -10.85 17.98 -0.04
CA GLY A 144 -9.39 17.93 -0.08
C GLY A 144 -8.57 19.15 0.35
N ALA A 145 -9.15 20.17 0.98
CA ALA A 145 -8.34 21.21 1.62
C ALA A 145 -7.91 20.84 3.06
N SER A 146 -8.65 19.96 3.73
CA SER A 146 -8.51 19.73 5.19
C SER A 146 -7.61 18.54 5.55
N LEU A 147 -7.74 17.41 4.85
CA LEU A 147 -7.14 16.14 5.29
C LEU A 147 -5.63 16.03 5.00
N ALA A 148 -5.18 16.45 3.82
CA ALA A 148 -3.75 16.51 3.50
C ALA A 148 -3.01 17.53 4.40
N ALA A 149 -3.68 18.64 4.73
CA ALA A 149 -3.16 19.67 5.61
C ALA A 149 -3.11 19.25 7.09
N SER A 150 -3.93 18.29 7.52
CA SER A 150 -3.88 17.75 8.89
C SER A 150 -2.78 16.69 9.05
N MET A 151 -2.54 15.88 8.02
CA MET A 151 -1.47 14.86 8.05
C MET A 151 -0.06 15.45 7.92
N GLY A 152 0.11 16.58 7.22
CA GLY A 152 1.40 17.27 7.09
C GLY A 152 1.85 18.11 8.29
N ARG A 153 0.97 18.39 9.27
CA ARG A 153 1.29 19.28 10.42
C ARG A 153 1.75 18.55 11.69
N SER A 154 1.70 17.22 11.74
CA SER A 154 2.10 16.46 12.93
C SER A 154 3.63 16.29 13.10
N GLY A 155 4.44 16.84 12.19
CA GLY A 155 5.91 16.73 12.20
C GLY A 155 6.67 17.88 12.89
N HIS A 156 5.99 18.86 13.49
CA HIS A 156 6.64 19.95 14.22
C HIS A 156 6.03 20.10 15.62
N GLY A 157 6.72 19.52 16.61
CA GLY A 157 6.45 19.82 18.02
C GLY A 157 6.59 18.65 18.99
N LEU A 158 7.79 18.10 19.14
CA LEU A 158 8.26 17.59 20.42
C LEU A 158 9.69 18.11 20.59
N GLY A 159 9.80 19.21 21.32
CA GLY A 159 11.07 19.81 21.71
C GLY A 159 11.86 18.87 22.60
N ALA A 160 13.18 18.94 22.50
CA ALA A 160 14.13 18.13 23.24
C ALA A 160 14.31 18.55 24.71
N ASP A 161 13.29 19.14 25.34
CA ASP A 161 13.39 19.72 26.69
C ASP A 161 12.56 18.97 27.76
N ASP A 162 12.08 17.76 27.48
CA ASP A 162 11.37 16.91 28.47
C ASP A 162 11.99 15.51 28.63
N LEU A 163 13.32 15.41 28.78
CA LEU A 163 14.02 14.29 29.43
C LEU A 163 15.29 14.76 30.15
#